data_AF-A0AAE3H3R7-F1
#
_entry.id   AF-A0AAE3H3R7-F1
#
_cell.length_a   1.000
_cell.length_b   1.000
_cell.length_c   1.000
_cell.angle_alpha   90.00
_cell.angle_beta   90.00
_cell.angle_gamma   90.00
#
_symmetry.space_group_name_H-M   'P 1'
#
loop_
_entity.id
_entity.type
_entity.pdbx_description
1 polymer ?
#
loop_
_entity_poly.entity_id
_entity_poly.type
_entity_poly.pdbx_seq_one_letter_code
_entity_poly.pdbx_strand_id
1 'polypeptide(L)'
;MKTPLVFKLILLLVLAWRLIITNQKSTKPSEKGYINLWDLSVNEFRKPNPEIEPREAIKRFYRDFVRENSNQNQLYFLCFLANKLQKHYSKRGIFRFFWYDQHLVVAFFQSLHLLKLENERKCFAKILTNLNTDSFRKVMNNEIPESNAFLETNQDFDQFYLEFDQMFDFGKYCETLVNQFYAD
;
A
#
# COMPACT_ATOMS: atom_id res chain seq x y z
N MET A 1 0.92 46.40 -16.59
CA MET A 1 -0.52 46.27 -16.29
C MET A 1 -0.68 45.59 -14.93
N LYS A 2 -1.29 46.27 -13.95
CA LYS A 2 -1.52 45.70 -12.62
C LYS A 2 -2.69 44.71 -12.74
N THR A 3 -2.44 43.42 -12.55
CA THR A 3 -3.54 42.44 -12.40
C THR A 3 -4.45 42.94 -11.26
N PRO A 4 -5.75 43.19 -11.52
CA PRO A 4 -6.64 43.73 -10.52
C PRO A 4 -6.74 42.77 -9.34
N LEU A 5 -6.71 43.32 -8.13
CA LEU A 5 -6.71 42.57 -6.86
C LEU A 5 -7.84 41.52 -6.81
N VAL A 6 -8.97 41.88 -7.41
CA VAL A 6 -10.17 41.03 -7.56
C VAL A 6 -9.86 39.73 -8.31
N PHE A 7 -9.04 39.76 -9.37
CA PHE A 7 -8.68 38.56 -10.12
C PHE A 7 -7.83 37.60 -9.29
N LYS A 8 -6.91 38.12 -8.46
CA LYS A 8 -6.12 37.29 -7.53
C LYS A 8 -6.99 36.64 -6.45
N LEU A 9 -7.97 37.38 -5.92
CA LEU A 9 -8.94 36.88 -4.94
C LEU A 9 -9.83 35.78 -5.52
N ILE A 10 -10.36 35.98 -6.74
CA ILE A 10 -11.14 34.96 -7.45
C ILE A 10 -10.28 33.71 -7.71
N LEU A 11 -9.03 33.88 -8.15
CA LEU A 11 -8.12 32.76 -8.39
C LEU A 11 -7.83 31.97 -7.10
N LEU A 12 -7.60 32.66 -5.97
CA LEU A 12 -7.40 32.04 -4.67
C LEU A 12 -8.63 31.27 -4.20
N LEU A 13 -9.82 31.83 -4.38
CA LEU A 13 -11.08 31.16 -4.04
C LEU A 13 -11.29 29.91 -4.90
N VAL A 14 -11.01 29.98 -6.20
CA VAL A 14 -11.10 28.82 -7.11
C VAL A 14 -10.10 27.73 -6.74
N LEU A 15 -8.87 28.10 -6.37
CA LEU A 15 -7.85 27.16 -5.90
C LEU A 15 -8.21 26.53 -4.56
N ALA A 16 -8.67 27.33 -3.59
CA ALA A 16 -9.14 26.86 -2.30
C ALA A 16 -10.35 25.93 -2.46
N TRP A 17 -11.32 26.29 -3.30
CA TRP A 17 -12.48 25.47 -3.62
C TRP A 17 -12.09 24.16 -4.32
N ARG A 18 -11.14 24.20 -5.27
CA ARG A 18 -10.57 22.99 -5.88
C ARG A 18 -9.87 22.11 -4.85
N LEU A 19 -9.10 22.68 -3.93
CA LEU A 19 -8.44 21.95 -2.84
C LEU A 19 -9.47 21.31 -1.91
N ILE A 20 -10.52 22.05 -1.52
CA ILE A 20 -11.63 21.55 -0.72
C ILE A 20 -12.35 20.41 -1.45
N ILE A 21 -12.70 20.57 -2.73
CA ILE A 21 -13.32 19.49 -3.53
C ILE A 21 -12.37 18.29 -3.68
N THR A 22 -11.06 18.51 -3.82
CA THR A 22 -10.08 17.42 -3.96
C THR A 22 -9.89 16.66 -2.65
N ASN A 23 -9.99 17.34 -1.50
CA ASN A 23 -10.05 16.71 -0.18
C ASN A 23 -11.42 16.09 0.14
N GLN A 24 -12.52 16.68 -0.36
CA GLN A 24 -13.90 16.19 -0.18
C GLN A 24 -14.29 15.11 -1.18
N LYS A 25 -13.51 14.87 -2.24
CA LYS A 25 -13.38 13.55 -2.85
C LYS A 25 -12.76 12.66 -1.78
N SER A 26 -13.60 12.33 -0.80
CA SER A 26 -13.46 11.20 0.08
C SER A 26 -12.87 10.11 -0.77
N THR A 27 -11.69 9.68 -0.38
CA THR A 27 -11.30 8.29 -0.50
C THR A 27 -12.55 7.51 -0.11
N LYS A 28 -13.39 7.15 -1.09
CA LYS A 28 -14.46 6.18 -0.87
C LYS A 28 -13.73 5.05 -0.19
N PRO A 29 -13.99 4.76 1.09
CA PRO A 29 -13.32 3.66 1.74
C PRO A 29 -13.59 2.48 0.83
N SER A 30 -12.52 1.94 0.25
CA SER A 30 -12.59 0.65 -0.39
C SER A 30 -13.24 -0.25 0.66
N GLU A 31 -14.40 -0.83 0.35
CA GLU A 31 -15.16 -1.71 1.27
C GLU A 31 -14.35 -2.89 1.80
N LYS A 32 -13.10 -3.06 1.34
CA LYS A 32 -12.14 -3.95 1.95
C LYS A 32 -11.70 -3.36 3.29
N GLY A 33 -12.33 -3.82 4.37
CA GLY A 33 -11.75 -3.71 5.72
C GLY A 33 -10.32 -4.27 5.77
N TYR A 34 -9.65 -4.11 6.91
CA TYR A 34 -8.35 -4.73 7.12
C TYR A 34 -8.42 -6.22 6.80
N ILE A 35 -7.50 -6.69 5.96
CA ILE A 35 -7.36 -8.11 5.62
C ILE A 35 -6.11 -8.61 6.31
N ASN A 36 -6.29 -9.68 7.09
CA ASN A 36 -5.21 -10.44 7.67
C ASN A 36 -4.76 -11.52 6.67
N LEU A 37 -3.56 -11.39 6.13
CA LEU A 37 -3.00 -12.33 5.15
C LEU A 37 -2.82 -13.74 5.72
N TRP A 38 -2.67 -13.86 7.04
CA TRP A 38 -2.52 -15.15 7.71
C TRP A 38 -3.79 -15.98 7.70
N ASP A 39 -4.96 -15.34 7.56
CA ASP A 39 -6.25 -16.01 7.55
C ASP A 39 -6.68 -16.44 6.13
N LEU A 40 -5.94 -16.03 5.10
CA LEU A 40 -6.24 -16.38 3.71
C LEU A 40 -5.72 -17.78 3.36
N SER A 41 -6.49 -18.49 2.53
CA SER A 41 -6.07 -19.80 2.00
C SER A 41 -4.76 -19.70 1.22
N VAL A 42 -3.91 -20.71 1.40
CA VAL A 42 -2.64 -20.87 0.68
C VAL A 42 -2.74 -21.82 -0.52
N ASN A 43 -3.94 -22.34 -0.81
CA ASN A 43 -4.15 -23.28 -1.92
C ASN A 43 -3.91 -22.60 -3.28
N GLU A 44 -3.04 -23.19 -4.09
CA GLU A 44 -2.62 -22.59 -5.35
C GLU A 44 -3.55 -22.98 -6.51
N PHE A 45 -4.03 -22.00 -7.28
CA PHE A 45 -4.96 -22.24 -8.39
C PHE A 45 -4.36 -21.96 -9.77
N ARG A 46 -3.65 -20.85 -9.94
CA ARG A 46 -2.93 -20.48 -11.17
C ARG A 46 -1.66 -19.71 -10.82
N LYS A 47 -0.67 -19.79 -11.71
CA LYS A 47 0.65 -19.18 -11.54
C LYS A 47 0.90 -18.10 -12.62
N PRO A 48 1.62 -17.01 -12.30
CA PRO A 48 2.05 -16.01 -13.29
C PRO A 48 3.12 -16.61 -14.21
N ASN A 49 3.14 -16.25 -15.50
CA ASN A 49 4.17 -16.77 -16.43
C ASN A 49 5.59 -16.36 -15.97
N PRO A 50 6.50 -17.31 -15.71
CA PRO A 50 7.83 -17.02 -15.18
C PRO A 50 8.81 -16.46 -16.23
N GLU A 51 8.51 -16.60 -17.52
CA GLU A 51 9.36 -16.08 -18.62
C GLU A 51 9.19 -14.55 -18.83
N ILE A 52 8.20 -13.95 -18.18
CA ILE A 52 7.92 -12.51 -18.26
C ILE A 52 8.61 -11.82 -17.09
N GLU A 53 9.12 -10.59 -17.32
CA GLU A 53 9.67 -9.75 -16.25
C GLU A 53 8.69 -9.68 -15.05
N PRO A 54 9.14 -9.86 -13.80
CA PRO A 54 8.26 -10.10 -12.65
C PRO A 54 7.15 -9.06 -12.44
N ARG A 55 7.45 -7.77 -12.64
CA ARG A 55 6.43 -6.71 -12.46
C ARG A 55 5.34 -6.83 -13.53
N GLU A 56 5.70 -7.06 -14.78
CA GLU A 56 4.75 -7.26 -15.87
C GLU A 56 4.00 -8.59 -15.74
N ALA A 57 4.65 -9.66 -15.27
CA ALA A 57 4.04 -10.96 -15.00
C ALA A 57 2.92 -10.82 -13.95
N ILE A 58 3.21 -10.16 -12.81
CA ILE A 58 2.23 -9.88 -11.76
C ILE A 58 1.08 -9.01 -12.28
N LYS A 59 1.37 -7.98 -13.06
CA LYS A 59 0.34 -7.07 -13.59
C LYS A 59 -0.62 -7.78 -14.54
N ARG A 60 -0.11 -8.63 -15.43
CA ARG A 60 -0.94 -9.45 -16.34
C ARG A 60 -1.76 -10.46 -15.55
N PHE A 61 -1.10 -11.20 -14.65
CA PHE A 61 -1.76 -12.17 -13.78
C PHE A 61 -2.86 -11.53 -12.93
N TYR A 62 -2.60 -10.32 -12.43
CA TYR A 62 -3.59 -9.56 -11.68
C TYR A 62 -4.85 -9.28 -12.52
N ARG A 63 -4.65 -8.76 -13.74
CA ARG A 63 -5.73 -8.42 -14.66
C ARG A 63 -6.55 -9.65 -15.04
N ASP A 64 -5.87 -10.76 -15.32
CA ASP A 64 -6.48 -11.94 -15.94
C ASP A 64 -7.13 -12.87 -14.91
N PHE A 65 -6.64 -12.91 -13.65
CA PHE A 65 -7.09 -13.90 -12.65
C PHE A 65 -7.42 -13.35 -11.25
N VAL A 66 -6.77 -12.27 -10.81
CA VAL A 66 -6.83 -11.82 -9.41
C VAL A 66 -7.85 -10.70 -9.19
N ARG A 67 -8.10 -9.85 -10.18
CA ARG A 67 -8.88 -8.61 -10.04
C ARG A 67 -10.20 -8.79 -9.31
N GLU A 68 -10.92 -9.88 -9.59
CA GLU A 68 -12.23 -10.18 -9.02
C GLU A 68 -12.14 -11.13 -7.81
N ASN A 69 -11.04 -11.88 -7.67
CA ASN A 69 -10.88 -12.97 -6.69
C ASN A 69 -9.75 -12.75 -5.68
N SER A 70 -9.23 -11.51 -5.58
CA SER A 70 -8.07 -11.16 -4.76
C SER A 70 -8.11 -11.59 -3.28
N ASN A 71 -9.30 -11.72 -2.69
CA ASN A 71 -9.46 -12.09 -1.27
C ASN A 71 -9.62 -13.60 -1.05
N GLN A 72 -9.55 -14.44 -2.09
CA GLN A 72 -9.76 -15.89 -1.96
C GLN A 72 -8.48 -16.67 -1.62
N ASN A 73 -7.31 -16.09 -1.90
CA ASN A 73 -6.02 -16.73 -1.75
C ASN A 73 -4.94 -15.71 -1.36
N GLN A 74 -3.99 -16.15 -0.53
CA GLN A 74 -2.91 -15.31 -0.02
C GLN A 74 -2.02 -14.75 -1.14
N LEU A 75 -1.52 -15.57 -2.06
CA LEU A 75 -0.68 -15.14 -3.18
C LEU A 75 -1.45 -14.21 -4.14
N TYR A 76 -2.74 -14.46 -4.35
CA TYR A 76 -3.60 -13.58 -5.14
C TYR A 76 -3.74 -12.22 -4.47
N PHE A 77 -3.91 -12.19 -3.16
CA PHE A 77 -3.93 -10.93 -2.43
C PHE A 77 -2.60 -10.20 -2.55
N LEU A 78 -1.47 -10.91 -2.45
CA LEU A 78 -0.15 -10.32 -2.67
C LEU A 78 0.01 -9.72 -4.07
N CYS A 79 -0.53 -10.35 -5.12
CA CYS A 79 -0.56 -9.78 -6.47
C CYS A 79 -1.44 -8.52 -6.56
N PHE A 80 -2.61 -8.52 -5.91
CA PHE A 80 -3.45 -7.33 -5.79
C PHE A 80 -2.69 -6.18 -5.10
N LEU A 81 -1.99 -6.48 -4.01
CA LEU A 81 -1.20 -5.53 -3.26
C LEU A 81 -0.02 -4.99 -4.09
N ALA A 82 0.70 -5.85 -4.81
CA ALA A 82 1.76 -5.44 -5.72
C ALA A 82 1.24 -4.47 -6.79
N ASN A 83 0.09 -4.77 -7.40
CA ASN A 83 -0.53 -3.88 -8.40
C ASN A 83 -0.98 -2.53 -7.78
N LYS A 84 -1.44 -2.52 -6.53
CA LYS A 84 -1.72 -1.29 -5.77
C LYS A 84 -0.45 -0.48 -5.52
N LEU A 85 0.61 -1.11 -5.02
CA LEU A 85 1.90 -0.46 -4.82
C LEU A 85 2.42 0.13 -6.13
N GLN A 86 2.39 -0.61 -7.24
CA GLN A 86 2.83 -0.09 -8.54
C GLN A 86 2.11 1.22 -8.94
N LYS A 87 0.82 1.34 -8.63
CA LYS A 87 0.01 2.53 -8.95
C LYS A 87 0.26 3.70 -7.99
N HIS A 88 0.42 3.43 -6.70
CA HIS A 88 0.43 4.45 -5.64
C HIS A 88 1.84 4.82 -5.18
N TYR A 89 2.72 3.83 -5.03
CA TYR A 89 4.10 3.96 -4.57
C TYR A 89 5.01 4.62 -5.61
N SER A 90 4.84 4.30 -6.91
CA SER A 90 5.68 4.82 -8.00
C SER A 90 5.70 6.35 -8.14
N LYS A 91 4.75 7.05 -7.53
CA LYS A 91 4.64 8.52 -7.62
C LYS A 91 5.18 9.27 -6.42
N ARG A 92 5.07 8.74 -5.20
CA ARG A 92 5.40 9.45 -3.94
C ARG A 92 5.70 8.53 -2.75
N GLY A 93 6.16 7.30 -3.00
CA GLY A 93 6.65 6.40 -1.95
C GLY A 93 5.58 5.88 -0.99
N ILE A 94 6.04 5.38 0.15
CA ILE A 94 5.23 4.63 1.12
C ILE A 94 4.25 5.51 1.88
N PHE A 95 4.60 6.77 2.15
CA PHE A 95 3.71 7.72 2.84
C PHE A 95 2.37 7.84 2.12
N ARG A 96 2.40 7.87 0.78
CA ARG A 96 1.17 7.94 -0.02
C ARG A 96 0.33 6.66 0.09
N PHE A 97 0.96 5.50 0.26
CA PHE A 97 0.23 4.26 0.47
C PHE A 97 -0.56 4.28 1.78
N PHE A 98 0.05 4.77 2.88
CA PHE A 98 -0.68 5.01 4.13
C PHE A 98 -1.88 5.93 3.93
N TRP A 99 -1.69 7.06 3.25
CA TRP A 99 -2.76 8.06 3.09
C TRP A 99 -3.96 7.57 2.26
N TYR A 100 -3.71 6.87 1.14
CA TYR A 100 -4.77 6.49 0.21
C TYR A 100 -5.35 5.09 0.47
N ASP A 101 -4.58 4.18 1.04
CA ASP A 101 -4.95 2.78 1.21
C ASP A 101 -4.58 2.26 2.62
N GLN A 102 -4.83 3.04 3.68
CA GLN A 102 -4.49 2.68 5.08
C GLN A 102 -4.94 1.26 5.51
N HIS A 103 -6.08 0.77 5.01
CA HIS A 103 -6.60 -0.57 5.27
C HIS A 103 -5.69 -1.70 4.75
N LEU A 104 -4.75 -1.39 3.84
CA LEU A 104 -3.77 -2.32 3.31
C LEU A 104 -2.43 -2.28 4.06
N VAL A 105 -2.24 -1.38 5.03
CA VAL A 105 -0.99 -1.23 5.79
C VAL A 105 -0.63 -2.53 6.52
N VAL A 106 -1.61 -3.15 7.16
CA VAL A 106 -1.43 -4.43 7.87
C VAL A 106 -1.03 -5.53 6.90
N ALA A 107 -1.78 -5.68 5.81
CA ALA A 107 -1.48 -6.68 4.78
C ALA A 107 -0.10 -6.43 4.13
N PHE A 108 0.32 -5.19 3.99
CA PHE A 108 1.66 -4.87 3.50
C PHE A 108 2.76 -5.22 4.48
N PHE A 109 2.60 -4.93 5.78
CA PHE A 109 3.55 -5.40 6.77
C PHE A 109 3.68 -6.93 6.77
N GLN A 110 2.55 -7.63 6.70
CA GLN A 110 2.50 -9.09 6.63
C GLN A 110 3.11 -9.63 5.33
N SER A 111 2.96 -8.92 4.20
CA SER A 111 3.57 -9.34 2.94
C SER A 111 5.10 -9.30 3.00
N LEU A 112 5.68 -8.30 3.67
CA LEU A 112 7.13 -8.25 3.88
C LEU A 112 7.62 -9.46 4.69
N HIS A 113 6.83 -9.93 5.65
CA HIS A 113 7.12 -11.17 6.39
C HIS A 113 7.03 -12.42 5.50
N LEU A 114 5.91 -12.57 4.77
CA LEU A 114 5.69 -13.71 3.87
C LEU A 114 6.78 -13.84 2.81
N LEU A 115 7.19 -12.71 2.23
CA LEU A 115 8.21 -12.64 1.20
C LEU A 115 9.64 -12.63 1.78
N LYS A 116 9.80 -12.84 3.10
CA LYS A 116 11.12 -12.88 3.77
C LYS A 116 11.98 -11.63 3.51
N LEU A 117 11.34 -10.47 3.34
CA LEU A 117 11.97 -9.16 3.14
C LEU A 117 12.26 -8.52 4.50
N GLU A 118 13.16 -9.15 5.26
CA GLU A 118 13.33 -8.89 6.69
C GLU A 118 13.87 -7.48 7.01
N ASN A 119 14.73 -6.93 6.15
CA ASN A 119 15.28 -5.59 6.34
C ASN A 119 14.20 -4.53 6.13
N GLU A 120 13.44 -4.68 5.04
CA GLU A 120 12.29 -3.86 4.70
C GLU A 120 11.23 -3.96 5.80
N ARG A 121 10.95 -5.18 6.29
CA ARG A 121 10.02 -5.43 7.41
C ARG A 121 10.45 -4.71 8.69
N LYS A 122 11.73 -4.79 9.07
CA LYS A 122 12.27 -4.10 10.25
C LYS A 122 12.17 -2.58 10.10
N CYS A 123 12.48 -2.05 8.92
CA CYS A 123 12.35 -0.61 8.66
C CYS A 123 10.88 -0.17 8.72
N PHE A 124 9.96 -0.92 8.10
CA PHE A 124 8.53 -0.64 8.15
C PHE A 124 7.95 -0.74 9.56
N ALA A 125 8.43 -1.69 10.37
CA ALA A 125 8.04 -1.82 11.77
C ALA A 125 8.38 -0.56 12.59
N LYS A 126 9.50 0.11 12.29
CA LYS A 126 9.83 1.41 12.93
C LYS A 126 8.76 2.45 12.64
N ILE A 127 8.31 2.54 11.38
CA ILE A 127 7.24 3.47 10.98
C ILE A 127 5.97 3.18 11.80
N LEU A 128 5.51 1.92 11.80
CA LEU A 128 4.28 1.54 12.49
C LEU A 128 4.34 1.74 14.02
N THR A 129 5.49 1.43 14.62
CA THR A 129 5.70 1.60 16.07
C THR A 129 5.58 3.07 16.48
N ASN A 130 6.12 3.98 15.66
CA ASN A 130 6.08 5.43 15.94
C ASN A 130 4.72 6.06 15.63
N LEU A 131 3.99 5.53 14.65
CA LEU A 131 2.65 6.01 14.31
C LEU A 131 1.61 5.65 15.37
N ASN A 132 1.52 4.37 15.72
CA ASN A 132 0.52 3.89 16.68
C ASN A 132 1.00 2.58 17.30
N THR A 133 1.74 2.67 18.41
CA THR A 133 2.37 1.53 19.07
C THR A 133 1.37 0.45 19.48
N ASP A 134 0.20 0.84 20.01
CA ASP A 134 -0.80 -0.12 20.47
C ASP A 134 -1.46 -0.86 19.31
N SER A 135 -1.78 -0.16 18.23
CA SER A 135 -2.29 -0.79 17.01
C SER A 135 -1.24 -1.67 16.35
N PHE A 136 0.03 -1.29 16.39
CA PHE A 136 1.10 -2.15 15.89
C PHE A 136 1.29 -3.40 16.75
N ARG A 137 1.13 -3.31 18.09
CA ARG A 137 1.14 -4.48 18.98
C ARG A 137 0.04 -5.48 18.59
N LYS A 138 -1.17 -5.00 18.27
CA LYS A 138 -2.26 -5.84 17.76
C LYS A 138 -1.83 -6.57 16.48
N VAL A 139 -1.27 -5.85 15.50
CA VAL A 139 -0.76 -6.44 14.25
C VAL A 139 0.29 -7.52 14.50
N MET A 140 1.21 -7.30 15.44
CA MET A 140 2.25 -8.28 15.82
C MET A 140 1.67 -9.54 16.47
N ASN A 141 0.50 -9.44 17.10
CA ASN A 141 -0.25 -10.55 17.68
C ASN A 141 -1.24 -11.20 16.69
N ASN A 142 -1.18 -10.83 15.40
CA ASN A 142 -2.14 -11.25 14.36
C ASN A 142 -3.58 -10.79 14.63
N GLU A 143 -3.75 -9.69 15.36
CA GLU A 143 -5.04 -9.05 15.60
C GLU A 143 -5.27 -7.89 14.63
N ILE A 144 -6.54 -7.64 14.29
CA ILE A 144 -6.93 -6.54 13.43
C ILE A 144 -6.98 -5.23 14.25
N PRO A 145 -6.21 -4.19 13.88
CA PRO A 145 -6.27 -2.89 14.53
C PRO A 145 -7.56 -2.13 14.15
N GLU A 146 -7.82 -1.02 14.84
CA GLU A 146 -9.00 -0.19 14.58
C GLU A 146 -8.99 0.42 13.17
N SER A 147 -10.18 0.67 12.62
CA SER A 147 -10.47 1.14 11.25
C SER A 147 -9.60 2.32 10.77
N ASN A 148 -9.11 3.12 11.71
CA ASN A 148 -8.41 4.39 11.49
C ASN A 148 -7.05 4.46 12.21
N ALA A 149 -6.53 3.33 12.68
CA ALA A 149 -5.32 3.24 13.51
C ALA A 149 -4.10 3.98 12.93
N PHE A 150 -4.04 4.11 11.60
CA PHE A 150 -2.93 4.73 10.87
C PHE A 150 -3.37 5.96 10.04
N LEU A 151 -4.55 6.56 10.31
CA LEU A 151 -4.98 7.79 9.62
C LEU A 151 -4.20 9.03 10.06
N GLU A 152 -3.74 9.06 11.31
CA GLU A 152 -2.95 10.17 11.87
C GLU A 152 -1.48 10.09 11.45
N THR A 153 -1.21 9.64 10.22
CA THR A 153 0.14 9.70 9.65
C THR A 153 0.53 11.16 9.44
N ASN A 154 1.29 11.69 10.38
CA ASN A 154 1.88 13.03 10.30
C ASN A 154 3.22 13.01 9.54
N GLN A 155 3.55 14.17 8.94
CA GLN A 155 4.84 14.44 8.30
C GLN A 155 6.01 14.47 9.29
N ASP A 156 5.75 14.46 10.60
CA ASP A 156 6.79 14.42 11.64
C ASP A 156 7.69 13.17 11.52
N PHE A 157 7.21 12.15 10.80
CA PHE A 157 7.95 10.92 10.51
C PHE A 157 8.50 10.85 9.08
N ASP A 158 8.57 11.98 8.36
CA ASP A 158 9.09 12.08 6.99
C ASP A 158 10.44 11.38 6.81
N GLN A 159 11.33 11.46 7.81
CA GLN A 159 12.62 10.78 7.76
C GLN A 159 12.50 9.25 7.74
N PHE A 160 11.55 8.66 8.48
CA PHE A 160 11.34 7.21 8.48
C PHE A 160 10.70 6.72 7.18
N TYR A 161 9.77 7.51 6.60
CA TYR A 161 9.22 7.21 5.28
C TYR A 161 10.30 7.27 4.20
N LEU A 162 11.18 8.29 4.24
CA LEU A 162 12.31 8.42 3.32
C LEU A 162 13.33 7.28 3.48
N GLU A 163 13.67 6.89 4.71
CA GLU A 163 14.54 5.73 4.99
C GLU A 163 13.99 4.46 4.35
N PHE A 164 12.68 4.21 4.53
CA PHE A 164 12.02 3.07 3.91
C PHE A 164 12.01 3.17 2.40
N ASP A 165 11.67 4.34 1.84
CA ASP A 165 11.57 4.54 0.40
C ASP A 165 12.90 4.35 -0.34
N GLN A 166 14.01 4.70 0.31
CA GLN A 166 15.36 4.46 -0.20
C GLN A 166 15.76 2.98 -0.14
N MET A 167 15.23 2.23 0.83
CA MET A 167 15.54 0.82 1.04
C MET A 167 14.67 -0.11 0.20
N PHE A 168 13.38 0.22 0.05
CA PHE A 168 12.40 -0.67 -0.53
C PHE A 168 12.54 -0.74 -2.05
N ASP A 169 12.93 -1.92 -2.53
CA ASP A 169 12.98 -2.23 -3.95
C ASP A 169 11.71 -2.99 -4.38
N PHE A 170 10.85 -2.28 -5.12
CA PHE A 170 9.64 -2.87 -5.69
C PHE A 170 9.92 -3.99 -6.71
N GLY A 171 11.09 -3.98 -7.37
CA GLY A 171 11.51 -5.04 -8.29
C GLY A 171 11.77 -6.33 -7.54
N LYS A 172 12.63 -6.27 -6.52
CA LYS A 172 12.88 -7.37 -5.59
C LYS A 172 11.59 -7.90 -4.96
N TYR A 173 10.67 -7.02 -4.56
CA TYR A 173 9.35 -7.41 -4.04
C TYR A 173 8.56 -8.26 -5.05
N CYS A 174 8.47 -7.80 -6.30
CA CYS A 174 7.78 -8.51 -7.37
C CYS A 174 8.45 -9.85 -7.73
N GLU A 175 9.78 -9.87 -7.83
CA GLU A 175 10.55 -11.09 -8.09
C GLU A 175 10.32 -12.14 -7.00
N THR A 176 10.42 -11.74 -5.73
CA THR A 176 10.21 -12.64 -4.60
C THR A 176 8.79 -13.18 -4.57
N LEU A 177 7.80 -12.35 -4.90
CA LEU A 177 6.41 -12.79 -5.01
C LEU A 177 6.22 -13.81 -6.14
N VAL A 178 6.79 -13.58 -7.33
CA VAL A 178 6.72 -14.56 -8.42
C VAL A 178 7.36 -15.88 -7.99
N ASN A 179 8.55 -15.83 -7.39
CA ASN A 179 9.24 -17.03 -6.92
C ASN A 179 8.44 -17.82 -5.88
N GLN A 180 7.61 -17.16 -5.06
CA GLN A 180 6.76 -17.82 -4.08
C GLN A 180 5.67 -18.70 -4.71
N PHE A 181 5.20 -18.40 -5.93
CA PHE A 181 4.31 -19.30 -6.69
C PHE A 181 5.02 -20.58 -7.13
N TYR A 182 6.35 -20.63 -7.10
CA TYR A 182 7.14 -21.75 -7.58
C TYR A 182 7.95 -22.42 -6.47
N ALA A 183 7.72 -22.02 -5.22
CA ALA A 183 8.30 -22.68 -4.06
C ALA A 183 7.48 -23.94 -3.73
N ASP A 184 8.16 -25.09 -3.65
CA ASP A 184 7.59 -26.40 -3.30
C ASP A 184 7.19 -26.49 -1.81
#